data_AF-A0A9P9G0Y6-F1
#
_entry.id   AF-A0A9P9G0Y6-F1
#
_cell.length_a   1.000
_cell.length_b   1.000
_cell.length_c   1.000
_cell.angle_alpha   90.00
_cell.angle_beta   90.00
_cell.angle_gamma   90.00
#
_symmetry.space_group_name_H-M   'P 1'
#
loop_
_entity.id
_entity.type
_entity.pdbx_description
1 polymer ?
#
loop_
_entity_poly.entity_id
_entity_poly.type
_entity_poly.pdbx_seq_one_letter_code
_entity_poly.pdbx_strand_id
1 'polypeptide(L)'
;MCLISLVYSLFIHCAQEAALKRITSALPFTELCAPIPATRELWDASNAVEWRDLYLLQIEKEAAPGLKKAITLHDCLQRPSIFQEFPPGQDRNLAFTVVLHGTMSMIDDDYARHAALDGTLGVELGLPSGSRMMLNQDRHVLRLMDETRSMWDISVVEHTNTAAILLELTAMRANTPLDKMEKLLCYSGQKITFQHFGTLQEWRGSRAGRKAVWHAGQVIRFIRLLDDLHPEDFLVVAAYQAVLCL
;
A
#
# COMPACT_ATOMS: atom_id res chain seq x y z
N MET A 1 -5.91 24.94 0.41
CA MET A 1 -4.96 23.90 -0.06
C MET A 1 -4.28 23.15 1.09
N CYS A 2 -3.87 23.75 2.22
CA CYS A 2 -3.31 23.01 3.38
C CYS A 2 -4.23 21.88 3.93
N LEU A 3 -5.54 22.09 3.89
CA LEU A 3 -6.52 21.06 4.28
C LEU A 3 -6.44 19.80 3.41
N ILE A 4 -6.08 19.93 2.13
CA ILE A 4 -6.00 18.79 1.21
C ILE A 4 -4.77 17.95 1.56
N SER A 5 -3.59 18.58 1.73
CA SER A 5 -2.38 17.87 2.18
C SER A 5 -2.59 17.17 3.52
N LEU A 6 -3.27 17.82 4.47
CA LEU A 6 -3.60 17.22 5.76
C LEU A 6 -4.48 15.98 5.62
N VAL A 7 -5.49 16.00 4.76
CA VAL A 7 -6.38 14.85 4.51
C VAL A 7 -5.60 13.65 3.96
N TYR A 8 -4.64 13.88 3.05
CA TYR A 8 -3.79 12.80 2.53
C TYR A 8 -2.81 12.27 3.57
N SER A 9 -2.21 13.13 4.40
CA SER A 9 -1.37 12.69 5.52
C SER A 9 -2.17 11.88 6.55
N LEU A 10 -3.39 12.32 6.87
CA LEU A 10 -4.29 11.60 7.77
C LEU A 10 -4.67 10.23 7.19
N PHE A 11 -4.98 10.16 5.89
CA PHE A 11 -5.24 8.90 5.22
C PHE A 11 -4.07 7.93 5.33
N ILE A 12 -2.84 8.38 5.04
CA ILE A 12 -1.64 7.56 5.16
C ILE A 12 -1.52 7.02 6.59
N HIS A 13 -1.68 7.88 7.59
CA HIS A 13 -1.65 7.46 8.99
C HIS A 13 -2.74 6.43 9.31
N CYS A 14 -3.99 6.67 8.91
CA CYS A 14 -5.08 5.72 9.13
C CYS A 14 -4.81 4.37 8.45
N ALA A 15 -4.27 4.38 7.24
CA ALA A 15 -3.91 3.16 6.51
C ALA A 15 -2.75 2.40 7.18
N GLN A 16 -1.73 3.11 7.69
CA GLN A 16 -0.62 2.51 8.44
C GLN A 16 -1.08 1.91 9.77
N GLU A 17 -1.91 2.63 10.51
CA GLU A 17 -2.49 2.18 11.77
C GLU A 17 -3.38 0.95 11.57
N ALA A 18 -4.21 0.96 10.53
CA ALA A 18 -5.02 -0.17 10.12
C ALA A 18 -4.18 -1.41 9.78
N ALA A 19 -3.12 -1.22 8.98
CA ALA A 19 -2.21 -2.28 8.58
C ALA A 19 -1.43 -2.88 9.76
N LEU A 20 -1.11 -2.07 10.77
CA LEU A 20 -0.51 -2.50 12.04
C LEU A 20 -1.50 -3.29 12.90
N LYS A 21 -2.71 -2.76 13.09
CA LYS A 21 -3.72 -3.32 13.99
C LYS A 21 -4.52 -4.48 13.38
N ARG A 22 -4.35 -4.78 12.09
CA ARG A 22 -5.15 -5.75 11.33
C ARG A 22 -6.65 -5.42 11.36
N ILE A 23 -6.98 -4.14 11.21
CA ILE A 23 -8.35 -3.63 11.15
C ILE A 23 -8.59 -2.91 9.83
N THR A 24 -9.86 -2.67 9.50
CA THR A 24 -10.23 -1.79 8.38
C THR A 24 -9.82 -0.34 8.69
N SER A 25 -9.34 0.37 7.66
CA SER A 25 -8.96 1.78 7.78
C SER A 25 -10.16 2.65 8.20
N ALA A 26 -9.93 3.53 9.17
CA ALA A 26 -10.93 4.49 9.64
C ALA A 26 -11.30 5.51 8.55
N LEU A 27 -10.38 5.80 7.64
CA LEU A 27 -10.61 6.64 6.46
C LEU A 27 -10.45 5.77 5.21
N PRO A 28 -11.55 5.36 4.55
CA PRO A 28 -11.47 4.55 3.35
C PRO A 28 -10.99 5.39 2.17
N PHE A 29 -10.23 4.76 1.27
CA PHE A 29 -9.67 5.46 0.10
C PHE A 29 -10.76 6.01 -0.83
N THR A 30 -11.98 5.46 -0.80
CA THR A 30 -13.13 5.89 -1.62
C THR A 30 -13.68 7.25 -1.21
N GLU A 31 -13.40 7.72 0.01
CA GLU A 31 -13.82 9.04 0.49
C GLU A 31 -12.84 10.16 0.07
N LEU A 32 -11.67 9.80 -0.49
CA LEU A 32 -10.67 10.74 -0.99
C LEU A 32 -11.02 11.23 -2.40
N CYS A 33 -12.00 12.13 -2.46
CA CYS A 33 -12.40 12.80 -3.69
C CYS A 33 -11.56 14.06 -4.00
N ALA A 34 -10.76 14.53 -3.04
CA ALA A 34 -9.95 15.73 -3.21
C ALA A 34 -8.84 15.49 -4.26
N PRO A 35 -8.45 16.50 -5.06
CA PRO A 35 -7.32 16.37 -5.97
C PRO A 35 -6.02 16.15 -5.19
N ILE A 36 -5.05 15.50 -5.81
CA ILE A 36 -3.72 15.34 -5.25
C ILE A 36 -3.13 16.74 -4.96
N PRO A 37 -2.50 16.95 -3.79
CA PRO A 37 -1.91 18.23 -3.42
C PRO A 37 -0.88 18.74 -4.42
N ALA A 38 -0.62 20.05 -4.36
CA ALA A 38 0.48 20.66 -5.09
C ALA A 38 1.84 20.15 -4.60
N THR A 39 2.85 20.24 -5.45
CA THR A 39 4.24 19.84 -5.14
C THR A 39 4.75 20.50 -3.86
N ARG A 40 5.63 19.77 -3.14
CA ARG A 40 6.23 20.25 -1.90
C ARG A 40 7.03 21.55 -2.06
N GLU A 41 7.61 21.77 -3.24
CA GLU A 41 8.35 23.00 -3.58
C GLU A 41 7.52 24.27 -3.37
N LEU A 42 6.21 24.21 -3.68
CA LEU A 42 5.31 25.33 -3.44
C LEU A 42 5.12 25.58 -1.94
N TRP A 43 5.21 24.55 -1.10
CA TRP A 43 5.00 24.63 0.34
C TRP A 43 6.25 25.00 1.12
N ASP A 44 7.42 24.63 0.60
CA ASP A 44 8.72 24.91 1.21
C ASP A 44 9.25 26.31 0.84
N ALA A 45 8.50 27.11 0.08
CA ALA A 45 8.84 28.48 -0.27
C ALA A 45 9.08 29.33 0.99
N SER A 46 10.23 30.01 1.05
CA SER A 46 10.70 30.71 2.25
C SER A 46 9.93 32.01 2.50
N ASN A 47 9.33 32.58 1.45
CA ASN A 47 8.57 33.82 1.53
C ASN A 47 7.44 33.89 0.48
N ALA A 48 6.52 34.85 0.67
CA ALA A 48 5.34 35.00 -0.17
C ALA A 48 5.64 35.36 -1.65
N VAL A 49 6.78 36.00 -1.92
CA VAL A 49 7.17 36.38 -3.28
C VAL A 49 7.64 35.15 -4.06
N GLU A 50 8.49 34.35 -3.44
CA GLU A 50 8.94 33.06 -3.97
C GLU A 50 7.77 32.11 -4.22
N TRP A 51 6.84 32.00 -3.25
CA TRP A 51 5.62 31.21 -3.40
C TRP A 51 4.81 31.63 -4.63
N ARG A 52 4.60 32.95 -4.81
CA ARG A 52 3.85 33.51 -5.93
C ARG A 52 4.54 33.19 -7.26
N ASP A 53 5.85 33.36 -7.32
CA ASP A 53 6.60 33.16 -8.56
C ASP A 53 6.59 31.67 -8.96
N LEU A 54 6.73 30.75 -8.01
CA LEU A 54 6.57 29.31 -8.22
C LEU A 54 5.15 28.95 -8.68
N TYR A 55 4.12 29.53 -8.05
CA TYR A 55 2.73 29.32 -8.40
C TYR A 55 2.40 29.80 -9.82
N LEU A 56 2.90 30.97 -10.22
CA LEU A 56 2.70 31.51 -11.56
C LEU A 56 3.41 30.67 -12.63
N LEU A 57 4.64 30.24 -12.37
CA LEU A 57 5.37 29.31 -13.25
C LEU A 57 4.61 27.98 -13.42
N GLN A 58 3.95 27.51 -12.36
CA GLN A 58 3.15 26.30 -12.40
C GLN A 58 1.89 26.48 -13.26
N ILE A 59 1.18 27.60 -13.11
CA ILE A 59 0.03 27.95 -13.96
C ILE A 59 0.45 28.07 -15.43
N GLU A 60 1.58 28.71 -15.73
CA GLU A 60 2.07 28.85 -17.11
C GLU A 60 2.37 27.49 -17.76
N LYS A 61 2.92 26.55 -16.99
CA LYS A 61 3.14 25.16 -17.45
C LYS A 61 1.82 24.40 -17.64
N GLU A 62 0.83 24.67 -16.80
CA GLU A 62 -0.52 24.06 -16.88
C GLU A 62 -1.42 24.69 -17.97
N ALA A 63 -1.13 25.92 -18.40
CA ALA A 63 -1.90 26.65 -19.43
C ALA A 63 -1.71 26.08 -20.86
N ALA A 64 -0.86 25.06 -21.04
CA ALA A 64 -0.73 24.35 -22.30
C ALA A 64 -2.08 23.66 -22.69
N PRO A 65 -2.52 23.76 -23.96
CA PRO A 65 -3.81 23.23 -24.38
C PRO A 65 -3.84 21.69 -24.26
N GLY A 66 -4.50 21.18 -23.22
CA GLY A 66 -4.69 19.75 -22.98
C GLY A 66 -4.76 19.34 -21.50
N LEU A 67 -4.17 20.13 -20.59
CA LEU A 67 -4.01 19.76 -19.18
C LEU A 67 -5.12 20.38 -18.29
N LYS A 68 -6.35 19.85 -18.37
CA LYS A 68 -7.53 20.50 -17.72
C LYS A 68 -8.08 19.83 -16.47
N LYS A 69 -7.61 18.65 -16.06
CA LYS A 69 -8.19 17.93 -14.92
C LYS A 69 -7.15 17.71 -13.83
N ALA A 70 -7.41 18.27 -12.65
CA ALA A 70 -6.67 17.92 -11.45
C ALA A 70 -6.86 16.42 -11.17
N ILE A 71 -5.76 15.68 -11.04
CA ILE A 71 -5.79 14.25 -10.81
C ILE A 71 -6.20 13.99 -9.36
N THR A 72 -7.11 13.04 -9.15
CA THR A 72 -7.52 12.52 -7.84
C THR A 72 -6.90 11.16 -7.57
N LEU A 73 -6.92 10.69 -6.31
CA LEU A 73 -6.53 9.32 -5.98
C LEU A 73 -7.31 8.28 -6.80
N HIS A 74 -8.61 8.51 -6.99
CA HIS A 74 -9.47 7.61 -7.75
C HIS A 74 -9.06 7.51 -9.22
N ASP A 75 -8.66 8.62 -9.85
CA ASP A 75 -8.13 8.59 -11.22
C ASP A 75 -6.86 7.71 -11.30
N CYS A 76 -5.97 7.79 -10.29
CA CYS A 76 -4.76 6.96 -10.21
C CYS A 76 -5.07 5.47 -10.01
N LEU A 77 -6.02 5.15 -9.12
CA LEU A 77 -6.41 3.76 -8.83
C LEU A 77 -7.15 3.09 -10.00
N GLN A 78 -7.93 3.87 -10.77
CA GLN A 78 -8.61 3.37 -11.96
C GLN A 78 -7.67 3.20 -13.16
N ARG A 79 -6.68 4.10 -13.28
CA ARG A 79 -5.79 4.14 -14.44
C ARG A 79 -4.36 4.52 -14.02
N PRO A 80 -3.53 3.54 -13.66
CA PRO A 80 -2.13 3.77 -13.28
C PRO A 80 -1.30 4.43 -14.38
N SER A 81 -1.65 4.25 -15.66
CA SER A 81 -0.95 4.92 -16.77
C SER A 81 -0.98 6.45 -16.70
N ILE A 82 -1.87 7.05 -15.90
CA ILE A 82 -1.92 8.50 -15.67
C ILE A 82 -0.63 9.05 -15.03
N PHE A 83 0.17 8.20 -14.38
CA PHE A 83 1.47 8.60 -13.83
C PHE A 83 2.50 9.00 -14.90
N GLN A 84 2.28 8.69 -16.19
CA GLN A 84 3.10 9.15 -17.31
C GLN A 84 2.76 10.60 -17.75
N GLU A 85 1.51 11.01 -17.54
CA GLU A 85 0.95 12.30 -17.95
C GLU A 85 0.57 13.14 -16.72
N PHE A 86 1.28 12.95 -15.62
CA PHE A 86 0.95 13.59 -14.34
C PHE A 86 1.23 15.09 -14.41
N PRO A 87 0.29 15.98 -13.99
CA PRO A 87 0.49 17.41 -14.03
C PRO A 87 1.74 17.81 -13.24
N PRO A 88 2.60 18.69 -13.79
CA PRO A 88 3.84 19.10 -13.12
C PRO A 88 3.56 19.85 -11.81
N GLY A 89 2.35 20.35 -11.64
CA GLY A 89 1.93 21.07 -10.45
C GLY A 89 1.42 20.23 -9.28
N GLN A 90 1.25 18.92 -9.46
CA GLN A 90 0.79 18.02 -8.41
C GLN A 90 1.93 17.12 -7.93
N ASP A 91 1.89 16.74 -6.65
CA ASP A 91 2.92 15.88 -6.07
C ASP A 91 2.74 14.42 -6.52
N ARG A 92 3.51 14.05 -7.54
CA ARG A 92 3.55 12.69 -8.11
C ARG A 92 4.00 11.64 -7.10
N ASN A 93 4.96 11.97 -6.23
CA ASN A 93 5.52 11.04 -5.26
C ASN A 93 4.53 10.75 -4.13
N LEU A 94 3.83 11.80 -3.68
CA LEU A 94 2.72 11.66 -2.75
C LEU A 94 1.59 10.83 -3.38
N ALA A 95 1.20 11.11 -4.63
CA ALA A 95 0.18 10.31 -5.31
C ALA A 95 0.54 8.84 -5.37
N PHE A 96 1.80 8.51 -5.68
CA PHE A 96 2.27 7.13 -5.67
C PHE A 96 2.18 6.49 -4.28
N THR A 97 2.66 7.19 -3.25
CA THR A 97 2.60 6.72 -1.85
C THR A 97 1.16 6.45 -1.41
N VAL A 98 0.25 7.37 -1.72
CA VAL A 98 -1.18 7.24 -1.39
C VAL A 98 -1.82 6.08 -2.15
N VAL A 99 -1.48 5.87 -3.43
CA VAL A 99 -1.95 4.70 -4.20
C VAL A 99 -1.49 3.40 -3.57
N LEU A 100 -0.25 3.31 -3.09
CA LEU A 100 0.25 2.12 -2.40
C LEU A 100 -0.50 1.87 -1.08
N HIS A 101 -0.76 2.90 -0.29
CA HIS A 101 -1.55 2.79 0.94
C HIS A 101 -3.01 2.41 0.65
N GLY A 102 -3.64 2.99 -0.38
CA GLY A 102 -4.98 2.60 -0.83
C GLY A 102 -5.05 1.15 -1.29
N THR A 103 -4.08 0.71 -2.09
CA THR A 103 -3.96 -0.68 -2.54
C THR A 103 -3.77 -1.63 -1.35
N MET A 104 -2.94 -1.25 -0.38
CA MET A 104 -2.75 -2.01 0.85
C MET A 104 -4.05 -2.13 1.66
N SER A 105 -4.81 -1.05 1.82
CA SER A 105 -6.12 -1.08 2.47
C SER A 105 -7.12 -2.00 1.73
N MET A 106 -7.11 -1.99 0.39
CA MET A 106 -7.96 -2.91 -0.39
C MET A 106 -7.60 -4.38 -0.13
N ILE A 107 -6.31 -4.71 -0.01
CA ILE A 107 -5.84 -6.05 0.33
C ILE A 107 -6.31 -6.44 1.74
N ASP A 108 -6.15 -5.54 2.71
CA ASP A 108 -6.50 -5.79 4.10
C ASP A 108 -8.02 -5.98 4.28
N ASP A 109 -8.83 -5.16 3.60
CA ASP A 109 -10.29 -5.31 3.58
C ASP A 109 -10.72 -6.61 2.89
N ASP A 110 -10.03 -7.02 1.83
CA ASP A 110 -10.29 -8.31 1.19
C ASP A 110 -10.03 -9.48 2.14
N TYR A 111 -8.88 -9.48 2.84
CA TYR A 111 -8.57 -10.50 3.84
C TYR A 111 -9.57 -10.49 5.01
N ALA A 112 -9.97 -9.32 5.50
CA ALA A 112 -10.95 -9.20 6.57
C ALA A 112 -12.31 -9.79 6.18
N ARG A 113 -12.78 -9.50 4.95
CA ARG A 113 -14.02 -10.08 4.40
C ARG A 113 -13.93 -11.61 4.32
N HIS A 114 -12.82 -12.15 3.83
CA HIS A 114 -12.63 -13.60 3.73
C HIS A 114 -12.56 -14.27 5.11
N ALA A 115 -11.86 -13.67 6.07
CA ALA A 115 -11.78 -14.19 7.44
C ALA A 115 -13.16 -14.23 8.12
N ALA A 116 -14.01 -13.24 7.90
CA ALA A 116 -15.38 -13.22 8.42
C ALA A 116 -16.25 -14.34 7.82
N LEU A 117 -16.11 -14.61 6.51
CA LEU A 117 -16.82 -15.68 5.81
C LEU A 117 -16.34 -17.07 6.25
N ASP A 118 -15.03 -17.26 6.44
CA ASP A 118 -14.47 -18.51 6.94
C ASP A 118 -14.96 -18.82 8.37
N GLY A 119 -15.09 -17.79 9.23
CA GLY A 119 -15.63 -17.95 10.58
C GLY A 119 -17.12 -18.30 10.64
N THR A 120 -17.92 -17.87 9.65
CA THR A 120 -19.37 -18.12 9.60
C THR A 120 -19.75 -19.40 8.85
N LEU A 121 -19.06 -19.76 7.77
CA LEU A 121 -19.39 -20.93 6.92
C LEU A 121 -18.43 -22.11 7.09
N GLY A 122 -17.20 -21.89 7.55
CA GLY A 122 -16.17 -22.93 7.65
C GLY A 122 -16.46 -23.99 8.71
N VAL A 123 -17.15 -23.62 9.79
CA VAL A 123 -17.54 -24.54 10.87
C VAL A 123 -18.73 -25.42 10.48
N GLU A 124 -19.68 -24.91 9.69
CA GLU A 124 -20.91 -25.63 9.35
C GLU A 124 -20.75 -26.60 8.16
N LEU A 125 -19.84 -26.31 7.21
CA LEU A 125 -19.76 -27.07 5.95
C LEU A 125 -18.56 -28.03 5.86
N GLY A 126 -17.63 -28.04 6.83
CA GLY A 126 -16.50 -28.98 6.84
C GLY A 126 -15.57 -28.90 5.61
N LEU A 127 -15.61 -27.79 4.87
CA LEU A 127 -14.84 -27.61 3.64
C LEU A 127 -13.40 -27.16 3.96
N PRO A 128 -12.38 -27.56 3.17
CA PRO A 128 -11.01 -27.11 3.36
C PRO A 128 -10.89 -25.58 3.17
N SER A 129 -10.71 -24.86 4.28
CA SER A 129 -10.67 -23.39 4.36
C SER A 129 -9.44 -22.76 3.65
N GLY A 130 -8.39 -23.54 3.36
CA GLY A 130 -7.15 -23.03 2.76
C GLY A 130 -7.27 -22.64 1.28
N SER A 131 -8.14 -23.29 0.52
CA SER A 131 -8.13 -23.18 -0.95
C SER A 131 -8.88 -21.94 -1.48
N ARG A 132 -9.90 -21.44 -0.78
CA ARG A 132 -10.78 -20.37 -1.30
C ARG A 132 -10.16 -18.97 -1.22
N MET A 133 -9.33 -18.72 -0.21
CA MET A 133 -8.71 -17.41 0.08
C MET A 133 -7.62 -17.01 -0.94
N MET A 134 -6.96 -18.00 -1.56
CA MET A 134 -5.95 -17.75 -2.61
C MET A 134 -6.53 -17.76 -4.03
N LEU A 135 -7.66 -18.43 -4.26
CA LEU A 135 -8.26 -18.60 -5.59
C LEU A 135 -9.05 -17.37 -6.07
N ASN A 136 -9.55 -16.56 -5.15
CA ASN A 136 -10.33 -15.34 -5.44
C ASN A 136 -9.57 -14.06 -5.10
N GLN A 137 -8.25 -14.12 -5.04
CA GLN A 137 -7.44 -12.92 -4.94
C GLN A 137 -7.84 -11.97 -6.07
N ASP A 138 -8.34 -10.78 -5.71
CA ASP A 138 -8.89 -9.84 -6.70
C ASP A 138 -7.82 -9.58 -7.77
N ARG A 139 -8.01 -10.19 -8.95
CA ARG A 139 -7.10 -10.00 -10.10
C ARG A 139 -6.90 -8.53 -10.42
N HIS A 140 -7.87 -7.70 -10.03
CA HIS A 140 -7.81 -6.25 -10.10
C HIS A 140 -6.69 -5.67 -9.22
N VAL A 141 -6.60 -6.04 -7.95
CA VAL A 141 -5.58 -5.52 -7.02
C VAL A 141 -4.18 -5.91 -7.48
N LEU A 142 -3.98 -7.19 -7.83
CA LEU A 142 -2.69 -7.65 -8.35
C LEU A 142 -2.30 -6.95 -9.67
N ARG A 143 -3.26 -6.70 -10.56
CA ARG A 143 -3.01 -5.98 -11.81
C ARG A 143 -2.69 -4.51 -11.56
N LEU A 144 -3.45 -3.86 -10.68
CA LEU A 144 -3.18 -2.49 -10.22
C LEU A 144 -1.76 -2.40 -9.67
N MET A 145 -1.31 -3.39 -8.89
CA MET A 145 0.06 -3.44 -8.39
C MET A 145 1.12 -3.58 -9.48
N ASP A 146 0.94 -4.51 -10.42
CA ASP A 146 1.87 -4.73 -11.53
C ASP A 146 1.96 -3.48 -12.43
N GLU A 147 0.83 -2.86 -12.74
CA GLU A 147 0.76 -1.62 -13.52
C GLU A 147 1.41 -0.46 -12.76
N THR A 148 1.07 -0.27 -11.48
CA THR A 148 1.68 0.76 -10.61
C THR A 148 3.20 0.60 -10.53
N ARG A 149 3.69 -0.64 -10.40
CA ARG A 149 5.12 -0.97 -10.42
C ARG A 149 5.78 -0.63 -11.74
N SER A 150 5.11 -0.88 -12.87
CA SER A 150 5.67 -0.60 -14.20
C SER A 150 5.76 0.90 -14.51
N MET A 151 4.92 1.71 -13.88
CA MET A 151 4.90 3.17 -14.05
C MET A 151 5.89 3.90 -13.13
N TRP A 152 6.37 3.22 -12.09
CA TRP A 152 7.33 3.75 -11.15
C TRP A 152 8.74 3.31 -11.51
N ASP A 153 9.55 4.26 -11.98
CA ASP A 153 10.94 4.01 -12.28
C ASP A 153 11.74 3.92 -10.99
N ILE A 154 11.99 2.68 -10.54
CA ILE A 154 12.77 2.37 -9.32
C ILE A 154 14.22 2.92 -9.44
N SER A 155 14.67 3.33 -10.62
CA SER A 155 16.04 3.81 -10.87
C SER A 155 16.32 5.28 -10.51
N VAL A 156 15.30 6.08 -10.16
CA VAL A 156 15.48 7.50 -9.80
C VAL A 156 15.66 7.64 -8.28
N VAL A 157 16.93 7.54 -7.85
CA VAL A 157 17.52 7.77 -6.52
C VAL A 157 17.25 9.23 -6.09
N GLU A 158 16.69 9.61 -4.93
CA GLU A 158 17.28 9.64 -3.58
C GLU A 158 16.21 9.57 -2.45
N HIS A 159 14.91 9.65 -2.79
CA HIS A 159 13.77 9.49 -1.85
C HIS A 159 13.09 8.10 -2.00
N THR A 160 13.80 7.18 -2.62
CA THR A 160 13.28 6.02 -3.34
C THR A 160 13.16 4.77 -2.46
N ASN A 161 13.79 4.75 -1.29
CA ASN A 161 13.80 3.56 -0.44
C ASN A 161 12.43 3.34 0.23
N THR A 162 11.78 4.37 0.79
CA THR A 162 10.49 4.21 1.48
C THR A 162 9.38 3.78 0.52
N ALA A 163 9.29 4.41 -0.66
CA ALA A 163 8.32 4.03 -1.68
C ALA A 163 8.56 2.61 -2.22
N ALA A 164 9.83 2.22 -2.42
CA ALA A 164 10.18 0.86 -2.80
C ALA A 164 9.84 -0.16 -1.70
N ILE A 165 10.11 0.17 -0.43
CA ILE A 165 9.72 -0.67 0.71
C ILE A 165 8.22 -0.85 0.74
N LEU A 166 7.44 0.22 0.61
CA LEU A 166 5.98 0.15 0.58
C LEU A 166 5.48 -0.68 -0.60
N LEU A 167 6.06 -0.53 -1.79
CA LEU A 167 5.69 -1.32 -2.96
C LEU A 167 5.92 -2.82 -2.73
N GLU A 168 7.11 -3.19 -2.25
CA GLU A 168 7.45 -4.58 -1.97
C GLU A 168 6.66 -5.13 -0.78
N LEU A 169 6.37 -4.31 0.23
CA LEU A 169 5.52 -4.66 1.36
C LEU A 169 4.11 -4.98 0.90
N THR A 170 3.49 -4.10 0.10
CA THR A 170 2.15 -4.32 -0.44
C THR A 170 2.12 -5.59 -1.30
N ALA A 171 3.19 -5.86 -2.07
CA ALA A 171 3.28 -7.05 -2.92
C ALA A 171 3.42 -8.33 -2.10
N MET A 172 4.22 -8.28 -1.04
CA MET A 172 4.34 -9.35 -0.06
C MET A 172 3.00 -9.61 0.63
N ARG A 173 2.34 -8.56 1.15
CA ARG A 173 1.04 -8.66 1.83
C ARG A 173 -0.01 -9.31 0.94
N ALA A 174 -0.09 -8.91 -0.34
CA ALA A 174 -1.00 -9.53 -1.30
C ALA A 174 -0.76 -11.05 -1.42
N ASN A 175 0.47 -11.53 -1.30
CA ASN A 175 0.79 -12.93 -1.49
C ASN A 175 0.86 -13.73 -0.17
N THR A 176 0.53 -13.14 0.99
CA THR A 176 0.78 -13.74 2.32
C THR A 176 -0.47 -13.80 3.20
N PRO A 177 -0.83 -14.97 3.76
CA PRO A 177 -1.90 -15.11 4.75
C PRO A 177 -1.43 -14.65 6.14
N LEU A 178 -1.11 -13.36 6.25
CA LEU A 178 -0.47 -12.78 7.42
C LEU A 178 -1.31 -12.93 8.71
N ASP A 179 -2.63 -12.84 8.60
CA ASP A 179 -3.54 -13.01 9.73
C ASP A 179 -3.41 -14.42 10.36
N LYS A 180 -3.22 -15.45 9.52
CA LYS A 180 -3.02 -16.84 9.96
C LYS A 180 -1.64 -17.02 10.61
N MET A 181 -0.61 -16.35 10.11
CA MET A 181 0.74 -16.37 10.70
C MET A 181 0.77 -15.74 12.09
N GLU A 182 0.19 -14.55 12.25
CA GLU A 182 0.14 -13.85 13.54
C GLU A 182 -0.72 -14.61 14.57
N LYS A 183 -1.85 -15.21 14.15
CA LYS A 183 -2.66 -16.07 15.01
C LYS A 183 -1.86 -17.26 15.56
N LEU A 184 -0.94 -17.85 14.78
CA LEU A 184 -0.09 -18.93 15.29
C LEU A 184 0.89 -18.47 16.37
N LEU A 185 1.39 -17.22 16.30
CA LEU A 185 2.25 -16.67 17.33
C LEU A 185 1.48 -16.39 18.63
N CYS A 186 0.22 -15.95 18.51
CA CYS A 186 -0.60 -15.54 19.65
C CYS A 186 -1.34 -16.69 20.36
N TYR A 187 -1.53 -17.85 19.72
CA TYR A 187 -2.33 -18.95 20.27
C TYR A 187 -1.48 -20.11 20.82
N SER A 188 -1.71 -20.45 22.10
CA SER A 188 -1.13 -21.62 22.78
C SER A 188 -2.01 -22.88 22.72
N GLY A 189 -3.17 -22.85 22.04
CA GLY A 189 -4.18 -23.92 22.06
C GLY A 189 -4.09 -24.90 20.88
N GLN A 190 -3.88 -26.18 21.17
CA GLN A 190 -3.51 -27.22 20.18
C GLN A 190 -4.43 -27.38 18.94
N LYS A 191 -5.76 -27.38 19.08
CA LYS A 191 -6.67 -27.75 17.96
C LYS A 191 -6.77 -26.71 16.84
N ILE A 192 -6.77 -25.42 17.17
CA ILE A 192 -6.87 -24.32 16.21
C ILE A 192 -5.52 -24.12 15.50
N THR A 193 -4.41 -24.36 16.22
CA THR A 193 -3.05 -24.36 15.68
C THR A 193 -2.90 -25.35 14.50
N PHE A 194 -3.48 -26.56 14.58
CA PHE A 194 -3.37 -27.56 13.50
C PHE A 194 -4.02 -27.13 12.18
N GLN A 195 -5.19 -26.49 12.21
CA GLN A 195 -5.88 -26.07 10.98
C GLN A 195 -5.16 -24.91 10.27
N HIS A 196 -4.71 -23.90 11.04
CA HIS A 196 -3.91 -22.81 10.50
C HIS A 196 -2.56 -23.30 9.99
N PHE A 197 -1.93 -24.23 10.70
CA PHE A 197 -0.66 -24.83 10.29
C PHE A 197 -0.75 -25.56 8.94
N GLY A 198 -1.80 -26.36 8.72
CA GLY A 198 -2.02 -27.03 7.43
C GLY A 198 -2.14 -26.05 6.26
N THR A 199 -2.92 -24.97 6.45
CA THR A 199 -3.06 -23.91 5.44
C THR A 199 -1.72 -23.21 5.14
N LEU A 200 -0.92 -22.93 6.17
CA LEU A 200 0.40 -22.31 5.96
C LEU A 200 1.38 -23.26 5.29
N GLN A 201 1.29 -24.57 5.54
CA GLN A 201 2.13 -25.57 4.87
C GLN A 201 1.81 -25.65 3.37
N GLU A 202 0.53 -25.58 3.01
CA GLU A 202 0.09 -25.48 1.61
C GLU A 202 0.57 -24.18 0.96
N TRP A 203 0.37 -23.03 1.64
CA TRP A 203 0.83 -21.73 1.17
C TRP A 203 2.34 -21.71 0.91
N ARG A 204 3.14 -22.29 1.82
CA ARG A 204 4.60 -22.38 1.70
C ARG A 204 5.04 -23.11 0.42
N GLY A 205 4.30 -24.15 0.01
CA GLY A 205 4.55 -24.89 -1.24
C GLY A 205 4.06 -24.18 -2.51
N SER A 206 3.22 -23.16 -2.36
CA SER A 206 2.53 -22.49 -3.47
C SER A 206 3.39 -21.47 -4.22
N ARG A 207 2.93 -21.04 -5.40
CA ARG A 207 3.54 -19.92 -6.14
C ARG A 207 3.42 -18.60 -5.37
N ALA A 208 2.31 -18.39 -4.65
CA ALA A 208 2.11 -17.18 -3.85
C ALA A 208 3.13 -17.12 -2.72
N GLY A 209 3.36 -18.22 -2.00
CA GLY A 209 4.38 -18.29 -0.94
C GLY A 209 5.79 -17.94 -1.45
N ARG A 210 6.19 -18.46 -2.62
CA ARG A 210 7.49 -18.08 -3.22
C ARG A 210 7.57 -16.60 -3.60
N LYS A 211 6.50 -16.02 -4.15
CA LYS A 211 6.44 -14.58 -4.46
C LYS A 211 6.53 -13.75 -3.19
N ALA A 212 5.75 -14.10 -2.17
CA ALA A 212 5.75 -13.43 -0.87
C ALA A 212 7.15 -13.40 -0.25
N VAL A 213 7.81 -14.55 -0.17
CA VAL A 213 9.19 -14.65 0.34
C VAL A 213 10.17 -13.80 -0.47
N TRP A 214 10.04 -13.77 -1.80
CA TRP A 214 10.86 -12.91 -2.65
C TRP A 214 10.67 -11.42 -2.32
N HIS A 215 9.42 -10.96 -2.22
CA HIS A 215 9.07 -9.59 -1.87
C HIS A 215 9.51 -9.23 -0.43
N ALA A 216 9.31 -10.13 0.54
CA ALA A 216 9.79 -9.97 1.91
C ALA A 216 11.31 -9.77 1.96
N GLY A 217 12.06 -10.54 1.16
CA GLY A 217 13.50 -10.35 1.01
C GLY A 217 13.86 -8.97 0.45
N GLN A 218 13.09 -8.43 -0.50
CA GLN A 218 13.30 -7.07 -1.00
C GLN A 218 12.99 -6.00 0.05
N VAL A 219 11.94 -6.16 0.86
CA VAL A 219 11.63 -5.26 1.98
C VAL A 219 12.83 -5.16 2.92
N ILE A 220 13.36 -6.30 3.38
CA ILE A 220 14.54 -6.32 4.27
C ILE A 220 15.76 -5.73 3.57
N ARG A 221 15.96 -6.00 2.28
CA ARG A 221 17.06 -5.41 1.51
C ARG A 221 16.98 -3.89 1.47
N PHE A 222 15.82 -3.32 1.17
CA PHE A 222 15.65 -1.86 1.08
C PHE A 222 15.70 -1.18 2.45
N ILE A 223 15.17 -1.80 3.51
CA ILE A 223 15.28 -1.27 4.87
C ILE A 223 16.75 -1.18 5.31
N ARG A 224 17.59 -2.17 4.94
CA ARG A 224 19.04 -2.14 5.23
C ARG A 224 19.82 -1.07 4.46
N LEU A 225 19.21 -0.46 3.43
CA LEU A 225 19.82 0.65 2.67
C LEU A 225 19.41 2.03 3.23
N LEU A 226 18.60 2.07 4.29
CA LEU A 226 18.27 3.30 4.99
C LEU A 226 19.39 3.63 5.99
N ASP A 227 19.77 4.90 6.05
CA ASP A 227 20.80 5.38 6.98
C ASP A 227 20.34 5.32 8.44
N ASP A 228 19.05 5.62 8.70
CA ASP A 228 18.43 5.56 10.02
C ASP A 228 16.99 5.01 9.93
N LEU A 229 16.61 4.16 10.90
CA LEU A 229 15.25 3.63 11.06
C LEU A 229 14.77 3.98 12.48
N HIS A 230 13.75 4.84 12.61
CA HIS A 230 13.21 5.18 13.91
C HIS A 230 12.19 4.13 14.38
N PRO A 231 12.11 3.85 15.69
CA PRO A 231 11.20 2.85 16.24
C PRO A 231 9.71 3.20 16.03
N GLU A 232 9.40 4.49 15.82
CA GLU A 232 8.05 5.00 15.55
C GLU A 232 7.67 4.89 14.06
N ASP A 233 8.63 4.57 13.18
CA ASP A 233 8.38 4.49 11.76
C ASP A 233 7.57 3.24 11.41
N PHE A 234 6.59 3.42 10.54
CA PHE A 234 5.83 2.31 9.93
C PHE A 234 6.74 1.26 9.26
N LEU A 235 7.95 1.66 8.87
CA LEU A 235 8.96 0.75 8.30
C LEU A 235 9.41 -0.35 9.26
N VAL A 236 9.32 -0.14 10.58
CA VAL A 236 9.55 -1.21 11.58
C VAL A 236 8.48 -2.28 11.48
N VAL A 237 7.22 -1.88 11.25
CA VAL A 237 6.09 -2.80 11.02
C VAL A 237 6.31 -3.59 9.74
N ALA A 238 6.80 -2.93 8.69
CA ALA A 238 7.17 -3.58 7.43
C ALA A 238 8.27 -4.63 7.64
N ALA A 239 9.31 -4.32 8.42
CA ALA A 239 10.37 -5.25 8.77
C ALA A 239 9.83 -6.46 9.55
N TYR A 240 9.00 -6.23 10.58
CA TYR A 240 8.38 -7.28 11.37
C TYR A 240 7.57 -8.26 10.50
N GLN A 241 6.71 -7.73 9.62
CA GLN A 241 5.88 -8.54 8.75
C GLN A 241 6.69 -9.29 7.70
N ALA A 242 7.77 -8.68 7.19
CA ALA A 242 8.69 -9.35 6.29
C ALA A 242 9.44 -10.49 6.99
N VAL A 243 9.93 -10.28 8.21
CA VAL A 243 10.57 -11.34 9.01
C VAL A 243 9.58 -12.46 9.33
N LEU A 244 8.32 -12.13 9.63
CA LEU A 244 7.28 -13.14 9.88
C LEU A 244 6.97 -14.00 8.63
N CYS A 245 7.13 -13.43 7.44
CA CYS A 245 6.91 -14.13 6.18
C CYS A 245 8.05 -15.10 5.80
N LEU A 246 9.28 -14.82 6.26
CA LEU A 246 10.50 -15.57 5.95
C LEU A 246 10.69 -16.81 6.86
#